data_AF-A0A940JCG6-F1
#
_entry.id   AF-A0A940JCG6-F1
#
_cell.length_a   1.000
_cell.length_b   1.000
_cell.length_c   1.000
_cell.angle_alpha   90.00
_cell.angle_beta   90.00
_cell.angle_gamma   90.00
#
_symmetry.space_group_name_H-M   'P 1'
#
loop_
_entity.id
_entity.type
_entity.pdbx_description
1 polymer ?
#
loop_
_entity_poly.entity_id
_entity_poly.type
_entity_poly.pdbx_seq_one_letter_code
_entity_poly.pdbx_strand_id
1 'polypeptide(L)'
;MHMKERILAAARELAATKPLDQISLAEVARQLGISWPTVRRHVGDAKQLRALLADQQPPGLSHVDTRGRILQAAATIFARHGYSEATLDQVAAEAGLTKGSVYWHFASKSDLFLTLLDVRIQAQLAGFPALIQTLSQTPDFQSGLASVLTLQFQSFLADPDWPRLFLEFASRSRERGLQERLAGYYLAIREALSTEIKRMQAEGLIASDIDPVALAILYTAMLDGLMEAWVIDPVRIDPPALASSLARLLWQGARPNPSL
;
A
#
# COMPACT_ATOMS: atom_id res chain seq x y z
N MET A 1 -35.93 27.23 -1.60
CA MET A 1 -34.98 26.18 -1.18
C MET A 1 -35.75 24.89 -0.97
N HIS A 2 -35.41 23.81 -1.70
CA HIS A 2 -36.14 22.55 -1.63
C HIS A 2 -35.97 21.92 -0.23
N MET A 3 -37.03 21.31 0.33
CA MET A 3 -36.99 20.69 1.67
C MET A 3 -35.83 19.69 1.83
N LYS A 4 -35.51 18.94 0.77
CA LYS A 4 -34.35 18.03 0.72
C LYS A 4 -33.02 18.76 0.94
N GLU A 5 -32.83 19.93 0.34
CA GLU A 5 -31.60 20.74 0.49
C GLU A 5 -31.45 21.29 1.91
N ARG A 6 -32.56 21.71 2.53
CA ARG A 6 -32.59 22.13 3.95
C ARG A 6 -32.15 21.00 4.89
N ILE A 7 -32.64 19.79 4.63
CA ILE A 7 -32.27 18.58 5.39
C ILE A 7 -30.78 18.27 5.23
N LEU A 8 -30.26 18.33 4.00
CA LEU A 8 -28.84 18.08 3.75
C LEU A 8 -27.94 19.16 4.37
N ALA A 9 -28.33 20.44 4.32
CA ALA A 9 -27.58 21.51 4.96
C ALA A 9 -27.48 21.33 6.49
N ALA A 10 -28.59 21.07 7.17
CA ALA A 10 -28.59 20.83 8.62
C ALA A 10 -27.75 19.60 9.00
N ALA A 11 -27.85 18.51 8.22
CA ALA A 11 -27.04 17.33 8.49
C ALA A 11 -25.53 17.55 8.25
N ARG A 12 -25.12 18.46 7.35
CA ARG A 12 -23.71 18.89 7.20
C ARG A 12 -23.22 19.68 8.41
N GLU A 13 -24.03 20.58 8.94
CA GLU A 13 -23.68 21.33 10.16
C GLU A 13 -23.47 20.39 11.35
N LEU A 14 -24.31 19.36 11.50
CA LEU A 14 -24.09 18.32 12.52
C LEU A 14 -22.80 17.54 12.24
N ALA A 15 -22.52 17.21 10.98
CA ALA A 15 -21.32 16.48 10.59
C ALA A 15 -20.01 17.26 10.84
N ALA A 16 -20.08 18.59 10.98
CA ALA A 16 -18.95 19.41 11.37
C ALA A 16 -18.55 19.24 12.84
N THR A 17 -19.46 18.75 13.69
CA THR A 17 -19.28 18.70 15.15
C THR A 17 -19.34 17.28 15.73
N LYS A 18 -19.80 16.28 14.96
CA LYS A 18 -19.82 14.88 15.37
C LYS A 18 -19.74 13.91 14.17
N PRO A 19 -19.27 12.66 14.36
CA PRO A 19 -19.20 11.64 13.31
C PRO A 19 -20.56 11.35 12.62
N LEU A 20 -20.55 11.11 11.30
CA LEU A 20 -21.75 10.89 10.46
C LEU A 20 -22.54 9.62 10.79
N ASP A 21 -21.88 8.60 11.34
CA ASP A 21 -22.52 7.37 11.84
C ASP A 21 -23.33 7.63 13.12
N GLN A 22 -22.99 8.68 13.86
CA GLN A 22 -23.67 9.11 15.08
C GLN A 22 -24.80 10.12 14.82
N ILE A 23 -25.00 10.58 13.58
CA ILE A 23 -26.08 11.51 13.22
C ILE A 23 -27.35 10.72 12.90
N SER A 24 -28.38 10.95 13.71
CA SER A 24 -29.70 10.36 13.52
C SER A 24 -30.66 11.29 12.75
N LEU A 25 -31.64 10.72 12.05
CA LEU A 25 -32.70 11.50 11.40
C LEU A 25 -33.50 12.36 12.41
N ALA A 26 -33.58 11.89 13.66
CA ALA A 26 -34.26 12.60 14.73
C ALA A 26 -33.50 13.86 15.17
N GLU A 27 -32.17 13.84 15.17
CA GLU A 27 -31.36 15.03 15.44
C GLU A 27 -31.45 16.06 14.32
N VAL A 28 -31.38 15.61 13.06
CA VAL A 28 -31.58 16.49 11.90
C VAL A 28 -32.97 17.15 11.94
N ALA A 29 -33.99 16.37 12.30
CA ALA A 29 -35.36 16.86 12.46
C ALA A 29 -35.47 17.91 13.58
N ARG A 30 -34.83 17.65 14.72
CA ARG A 30 -34.80 18.54 15.89
C ARG A 30 -34.15 19.88 15.56
N GLN A 31 -33.03 19.87 14.85
CA GLN A 31 -32.33 21.10 14.44
C GLN A 31 -33.16 21.95 13.47
N LEU A 32 -33.95 21.30 12.61
CA LEU A 32 -34.81 21.98 11.64
C LEU A 32 -36.19 22.35 12.16
N GLY A 33 -36.54 21.95 13.40
CA GLY A 33 -37.88 22.15 13.96
C GLY A 33 -38.98 21.40 13.22
N ILE A 34 -38.66 20.26 12.59
CA ILE A 34 -39.61 19.43 11.83
C ILE A 34 -39.72 18.02 12.42
N SER A 35 -40.70 17.25 11.95
CA SER A 35 -40.88 15.87 12.40
C SER A 35 -39.88 14.91 11.72
N TRP A 36 -39.40 13.89 12.44
CA TRP A 36 -38.49 12.88 11.88
C TRP A 36 -39.08 12.10 10.68
N PRO A 37 -40.40 11.81 10.59
CA PRO A 37 -40.99 11.21 9.38
C PRO A 37 -40.89 12.12 8.17
N THR A 38 -40.97 13.45 8.35
CA THR A 38 -40.76 14.43 7.28
C THR A 38 -39.34 14.34 6.73
N VAL A 39 -38.34 14.19 7.60
CA VAL A 39 -36.94 13.98 7.18
C VAL A 39 -36.83 12.68 6.37
N ARG A 40 -37.28 11.56 6.94
CA ARG A 40 -37.21 10.25 6.28
C ARG A 40 -37.90 10.22 4.92
N ARG A 41 -39.02 10.92 4.74
CA ARG A 41 -39.74 11.01 3.45
C ARG A 41 -38.90 11.63 2.32
N HIS A 42 -37.97 12.54 2.65
CA HIS A 42 -37.20 13.28 1.65
C HIS A 42 -35.80 12.71 1.39
N VAL A 43 -35.19 12.08 2.39
CA VAL A 43 -33.79 11.59 2.30
C VAL A 43 -33.65 10.08 2.53
N GLY A 44 -34.75 9.39 2.89
CA GLY A 44 -34.71 7.97 3.20
C GLY A 44 -34.23 7.68 4.62
N ASP A 45 -33.71 6.48 4.85
CA ASP A 45 -33.13 6.09 6.13
C ASP A 45 -31.77 6.77 6.42
N ALA A 46 -31.17 6.48 7.58
CA ALA A 46 -29.89 7.07 7.95
C ALA A 46 -28.74 6.70 6.99
N LYS A 47 -28.79 5.53 6.34
CA LYS A 47 -27.80 5.12 5.34
C LYS A 47 -27.98 5.92 4.04
N GLN A 48 -29.23 6.14 3.62
CA GLN A 48 -29.57 6.94 2.45
C GLN A 48 -29.27 8.42 2.64
N LEU A 49 -29.52 9.00 3.83
CA LEU A 49 -29.10 10.36 4.16
C LEU A 49 -27.58 10.53 4.04
N ARG A 50 -26.80 9.57 4.55
CA ARG A 50 -25.33 9.60 4.42
C ARG A 50 -24.88 9.55 2.96
N ALA A 51 -25.51 8.71 2.15
CA ALA A 51 -25.24 8.65 0.71
C ALA A 51 -25.56 9.98 -0.01
N LEU A 52 -26.66 10.65 0.35
CA LEU A 52 -27.04 11.94 -0.24
C LEU A 52 -26.13 13.09 0.19
N LEU A 53 -25.57 13.04 1.40
CA LEU A 53 -24.59 14.02 1.88
C LEU A 53 -23.26 13.89 1.13
N ALA A 54 -22.90 12.65 0.77
CA ALA A 54 -21.70 12.35 0.00
C ALA A 54 -21.77 12.83 -1.47
N ASP A 55 -22.96 12.88 -2.06
CA ASP A 55 -23.19 13.19 -3.49
C ASP A 55 -23.23 14.70 -3.82
N GLN A 56 -23.20 15.58 -2.82
CA GLN A 56 -23.38 17.03 -3.01
C GLN A 56 -22.28 17.91 -2.40
N GLN A 57 -21.07 17.38 -2.17
CA GLN A 57 -19.90 18.21 -1.92
C GLN A 57 -19.46 18.92 -3.23
N PRO A 58 -19.10 20.22 -3.20
CA PRO A 58 -18.78 20.95 -4.42
C PRO A 58 -17.55 20.34 -5.13
N PRO A 59 -17.53 20.30 -6.48
CA PRO A 59 -16.40 19.80 -7.25
C PRO A 59 -15.28 20.85 -7.22
N GLY A 60 -14.33 20.67 -6.30
CA GLY A 60 -13.23 21.61 -6.11
C GLY A 60 -12.06 20.96 -5.38
N LEU A 61 -11.49 19.95 -6.03
CA LEU A 61 -10.31 19.10 -5.75
C LEU A 61 -10.75 17.68 -6.11
N SER A 62 -10.16 17.08 -7.15
CA SER A 62 -10.64 15.81 -7.69
C SER A 62 -10.82 14.76 -6.58
N HIS A 63 -11.93 14.01 -6.60
CA HIS A 63 -12.16 12.91 -5.63
C HIS A 63 -10.99 11.90 -5.58
N VAL A 64 -10.21 11.82 -6.66
CA VAL A 64 -8.99 11.00 -6.79
C VAL A 64 -7.85 11.54 -5.91
N ASP A 65 -7.68 12.87 -5.85
CA ASP A 65 -6.62 13.51 -5.06
C ASP A 65 -6.85 13.36 -3.55
N THR A 66 -8.11 13.49 -3.08
CA THR A 66 -8.41 13.37 -1.64
C THR A 66 -8.18 11.96 -1.12
N ARG A 67 -8.61 10.93 -1.86
CA ARG A 67 -8.36 9.53 -1.49
C ARG A 67 -6.86 9.21 -1.48
N GLY A 68 -6.11 9.72 -2.46
CA GLY A 68 -4.66 9.58 -2.53
C GLY A 68 -3.96 10.25 -1.34
N ARG A 69 -4.35 11.48 -0.99
CA ARG A 69 -3.84 12.19 0.19
C ARG A 69 -4.08 11.43 1.49
N ILE A 70 -5.27 10.84 1.66
CA ILE A 70 -5.57 10.02 2.85
C ILE A 70 -4.65 8.80 2.89
N LEU A 71 -4.42 8.12 1.77
CA LEU A 71 -3.51 6.96 1.71
C LEU A 71 -2.06 7.35 2.01
N GLN A 72 -1.61 8.50 1.51
CA GLN A 72 -0.28 9.02 1.82
C GLN A 72 -0.12 9.33 3.32
N ALA A 73 -1.09 10.05 3.89
CA ALA A 73 -1.12 10.34 5.32
C ALA A 73 -1.20 9.05 6.16
N ALA A 74 -1.98 8.06 5.72
CA ALA A 74 -2.07 6.77 6.37
C ALA A 74 -0.73 6.03 6.36
N ALA A 75 -0.01 6.05 5.23
CA ALA A 75 1.32 5.46 5.13
C ALA A 75 2.28 6.05 6.18
N THR A 76 2.35 7.37 6.27
CA THR A 76 3.20 8.06 7.25
C THR A 76 2.78 7.76 8.69
N ILE A 77 1.49 7.83 9.01
CA ILE A 77 0.99 7.56 10.37
C ILE A 77 1.24 6.10 10.78
N PHE A 78 0.95 5.13 9.90
CA PHE A 78 1.19 3.72 10.20
C PHE A 78 2.68 3.38 10.28
N ALA A 79 3.54 3.97 9.43
CA ALA A 79 4.98 3.76 9.49
C ALA A 79 5.60 4.32 10.78
N ARG A 80 5.08 5.45 11.26
CA ARG A 80 5.59 6.15 12.45
C ARG A 80 5.09 5.55 13.77
N HIS A 81 3.81 5.20 13.83
CA HIS A 81 3.15 4.80 15.09
C HIS A 81 2.89 3.29 15.16
N GLY A 82 3.09 2.54 14.07
CA GLY A 82 2.61 1.17 13.94
C GLY A 82 1.09 1.10 13.75
N TYR A 83 0.59 -0.04 13.31
CA TYR A 83 -0.84 -0.18 13.03
C TYR A 83 -1.71 -0.03 14.29
N SER A 84 -1.26 -0.58 15.43
CA SER A 84 -2.05 -0.65 16.66
C SER A 84 -2.34 0.74 17.24
N GLU A 85 -1.30 1.57 17.42
CA GLU A 85 -1.41 2.90 18.04
C GLU A 85 -1.94 3.98 17.09
N ALA A 86 -1.86 3.74 15.77
CA ALA A 86 -2.41 4.66 14.79
C ALA A 86 -3.94 4.79 14.89
N THR A 87 -4.44 6.00 14.69
CA THR A 87 -5.86 6.35 14.68
C THR A 87 -6.26 7.06 13.39
N LEU A 88 -7.53 6.95 12.99
CA LEU A 88 -8.06 7.70 11.84
C LEU A 88 -8.05 9.22 12.08
N ASP A 89 -7.98 9.66 13.34
CA ASP A 89 -7.88 11.08 13.70
C ASP A 89 -6.49 11.63 13.38
N GLN A 90 -5.43 10.87 13.69
CA GLN A 90 -4.07 11.21 13.28
C GLN A 90 -3.96 11.23 11.75
N VAL A 91 -4.55 10.27 11.05
CA VAL A 91 -4.57 10.26 9.57
C VAL A 91 -5.30 11.47 9.01
N ALA A 92 -6.44 11.85 9.58
CA ALA A 92 -7.18 13.03 9.14
C ALA A 92 -6.36 14.31 9.35
N ALA A 93 -5.74 14.46 10.52
CA ALA A 93 -4.89 15.59 10.85
C ALA A 93 -3.68 15.68 9.91
N GLU A 94 -2.98 14.57 9.68
CA GLU A 94 -1.85 14.48 8.76
C GLU A 94 -2.27 14.80 7.32
N ALA A 95 -3.44 14.33 6.90
CA ALA A 95 -3.99 14.62 5.58
C ALA A 95 -4.48 16.07 5.45
N GLY A 96 -4.54 16.87 6.51
CA GLY A 96 -5.16 18.21 6.50
C GLY A 96 -6.67 18.15 6.22
N LEU A 97 -7.34 17.11 6.70
CA LEU A 97 -8.75 16.82 6.48
C LEU A 97 -9.50 16.65 7.80
N THR A 98 -10.83 16.66 7.74
CA THR A 98 -11.66 16.31 8.89
C THR A 98 -11.74 14.80 9.05
N LYS A 99 -11.99 14.34 10.29
CA LYS A 99 -12.30 12.93 10.58
C LYS A 99 -13.41 12.38 9.68
N GLY A 100 -14.48 13.15 9.48
CA GLY A 100 -15.59 12.77 8.62
C GLY A 100 -15.20 12.53 7.16
N SER A 101 -14.23 13.30 6.64
CA SER A 101 -13.68 13.10 5.29
C SER A 101 -12.97 11.75 5.15
N VAL A 102 -12.26 11.29 6.18
CA VAL A 102 -11.59 9.97 6.16
C VAL A 102 -12.62 8.84 6.20
N TYR A 103 -13.65 8.95 7.06
CA TYR A 103 -14.74 7.97 7.14
C TYR A 103 -15.63 7.93 5.89
N TRP A 104 -15.62 8.98 5.05
CA TRP A 104 -16.19 8.89 3.72
C TRP A 104 -15.46 7.78 2.97
N HIS A 105 -14.14 7.95 2.78
CA HIS A 105 -13.33 7.12 1.88
C HIS A 105 -13.03 5.72 2.38
N PHE A 106 -13.03 5.52 3.70
CA PHE A 106 -12.65 4.26 4.31
C PHE A 106 -13.61 3.91 5.44
N ALA A 107 -14.16 2.70 5.39
CA ALA A 107 -15.15 2.25 6.37
C ALA A 107 -14.54 2.01 7.76
N SER A 108 -13.24 1.73 7.83
CA SER A 108 -12.52 1.49 9.08
C SER A 108 -11.00 1.67 8.92
N LYS A 109 -10.26 1.67 10.04
CA LYS A 109 -8.79 1.62 10.05
C LYS A 109 -8.25 0.39 9.32
N SER A 110 -8.92 -0.76 9.46
CA SER A 110 -8.55 -1.99 8.76
C SER A 110 -8.76 -1.89 7.25
N ASP A 111 -9.86 -1.29 6.81
CA ASP A 111 -10.16 -1.07 5.40
C ASP A 111 -9.13 -0.13 4.75
N LEU A 112 -8.78 0.96 5.44
CA LEU A 112 -7.69 1.86 5.03
C LEU A 112 -6.35 1.14 4.94
N PHE A 113 -6.01 0.30 5.91
CA PHE A 113 -4.74 -0.43 5.96
C PHE A 113 -4.63 -1.48 4.85
N LEU A 114 -5.70 -2.25 4.59
CA LEU A 114 -5.74 -3.21 3.48
C LEU A 114 -5.68 -2.51 2.12
N THR A 115 -6.40 -1.40 1.97
CA THR A 115 -6.35 -0.61 0.74
C THR A 115 -4.97 -0.01 0.51
N LEU A 116 -4.30 0.45 1.57
CA LEU A 116 -2.93 0.92 1.48
C LEU A 116 -1.99 -0.20 1.03
N LEU A 117 -2.11 -1.41 1.57
CA LEU A 117 -1.34 -2.57 1.11
C LEU A 117 -1.58 -2.84 -0.37
N ASP A 118 -2.85 -2.85 -0.81
CA ASP A 118 -3.19 -3.08 -2.22
C ASP A 118 -2.51 -2.05 -3.13
N VAL A 119 -2.58 -0.76 -2.79
CA VAL A 119 -1.93 0.31 -3.56
C VAL A 119 -0.42 0.15 -3.60
N ARG A 120 0.21 -0.20 -2.46
CA ARG A 120 1.66 -0.40 -2.39
C ARG A 120 2.11 -1.62 -3.20
N ILE A 121 1.40 -2.75 -3.10
CA ILE A 121 1.65 -3.95 -3.92
C ILE A 121 1.56 -3.61 -5.41
N GLN A 122 0.52 -2.89 -5.83
CA GLN A 122 0.36 -2.52 -7.23
C GLN A 122 1.51 -1.63 -7.72
N ALA A 123 1.96 -0.67 -6.92
CA ALA A 123 3.12 0.17 -7.26
C ALA A 123 4.40 -0.67 -7.41
N GLN A 124 4.65 -1.62 -6.51
CA GLN A 124 5.80 -2.52 -6.58
C GLN A 124 5.75 -3.42 -7.82
N LEU A 125 4.59 -4.01 -8.12
CA LEU A 125 4.40 -4.84 -9.31
C LEU A 125 4.55 -4.04 -10.60
N ALA A 126 4.10 -2.78 -10.64
CA ALA A 126 4.25 -1.90 -11.80
C ALA A 126 5.72 -1.52 -12.07
N GLY A 127 6.57 -1.42 -11.04
CA GLY A 127 8.00 -1.17 -11.19
C GLY A 127 8.81 -2.40 -11.60
N PHE A 128 8.26 -3.60 -11.39
CA PHE A 128 9.00 -4.86 -11.59
C PHE A 128 9.51 -5.11 -13.01
N PRO A 129 8.75 -4.82 -14.09
CA PRO A 129 9.24 -4.99 -15.46
C PRO A 129 10.51 -4.20 -15.77
N ALA A 130 10.68 -3.01 -15.20
CA ALA A 130 11.89 -2.21 -15.39
C ALA A 130 13.13 -2.84 -14.74
N LEU A 131 12.94 -3.54 -13.61
CA LEU A 131 14.01 -4.29 -12.95
C LEU A 131 14.44 -5.50 -13.78
N ILE A 132 13.47 -6.24 -14.35
CA ILE A 132 13.77 -7.35 -15.27
C ILE A 132 14.50 -6.83 -16.51
N GLN A 133 14.03 -5.74 -17.12
CA GLN A 133 14.70 -5.14 -18.26
C GLN A 133 16.15 -4.73 -17.95
N THR A 134 16.39 -4.17 -16.75
CA THR A 134 17.74 -3.82 -16.30
C THR A 134 18.64 -5.06 -16.21
N LEU A 135 18.11 -6.17 -15.70
CA LEU A 135 18.83 -7.44 -15.63
C LEU A 135 19.18 -7.99 -17.02
N SER A 136 18.25 -7.92 -17.97
CA SER A 136 18.43 -8.51 -19.31
C SER A 136 19.33 -7.66 -20.23
N GLN A 137 19.50 -6.36 -19.96
CA GLN A 137 20.26 -5.44 -20.83
C GLN A 137 21.76 -5.35 -20.51
N THR A 138 22.22 -5.95 -19.41
CA THR A 138 23.63 -5.93 -19.03
C THR A 138 24.46 -7.02 -19.68
N PRO A 139 25.78 -6.81 -19.90
CA PRO A 139 26.66 -7.75 -20.60
C PRO A 139 26.83 -9.10 -19.87
N ASP A 140 26.76 -9.09 -18.55
CA ASP A 140 26.88 -10.27 -17.70
C ASP A 140 25.85 -10.20 -16.55
N PHE A 141 25.40 -11.38 -16.10
CA PHE A 141 24.37 -11.48 -15.07
C PHE A 141 24.76 -10.84 -13.75
N GLN A 142 26.04 -10.94 -13.35
CA GLN A 142 26.49 -10.39 -12.07
C GLN A 142 26.36 -8.87 -12.05
N SER A 143 26.77 -8.19 -13.13
CA SER A 143 26.63 -6.74 -13.28
C SER A 143 25.16 -6.29 -13.35
N GLY A 144 24.31 -7.07 -14.04
CA GLY A 144 22.86 -6.85 -14.08
C GLY A 144 22.22 -6.95 -12.70
N LEU A 145 22.54 -8.02 -11.97
CA LEU A 145 22.04 -8.25 -10.62
C LEU A 145 22.50 -7.15 -9.67
N ALA A 146 23.76 -6.69 -9.76
CA ALA A 146 24.25 -5.56 -8.97
C ALA A 146 23.47 -4.27 -9.26
N SER A 147 23.15 -4.01 -10.52
CA SER A 147 22.35 -2.85 -10.95
C SER A 147 20.93 -2.92 -10.42
N VAL A 148 20.27 -4.08 -10.53
CA VAL A 148 18.93 -4.31 -10.00
C VAL A 148 18.89 -4.13 -8.48
N LEU A 149 19.83 -4.71 -7.74
CA LEU A 149 19.92 -4.55 -6.29
C LEU A 149 20.12 -3.08 -5.91
N THR A 150 20.98 -2.36 -6.63
CA THR A 150 21.20 -0.93 -6.41
C THR A 150 19.92 -0.12 -6.59
N LEU A 151 19.14 -0.36 -7.66
CA LEU A 151 17.88 0.34 -7.93
C LEU A 151 16.82 0.07 -6.85
N GLN A 152 16.72 -1.18 -6.39
CA GLN A 152 15.78 -1.52 -5.32
C GLN A 152 16.18 -0.88 -4.00
N PHE A 153 17.47 -0.88 -3.66
CA PHE A 153 17.96 -0.23 -2.47
C PHE A 153 17.77 1.29 -2.50
N GLN A 154 18.01 1.94 -3.64
CA GLN A 154 17.70 3.36 -3.82
C GLN A 154 16.20 3.63 -3.62
N SER A 155 15.34 2.72 -4.07
CA SER A 155 13.89 2.83 -3.88
C SER A 155 13.49 2.71 -2.41
N PHE A 156 14.15 1.84 -1.63
CA PHE A 156 13.94 1.75 -0.17
C PHE A 156 14.36 3.04 0.55
N LEU A 157 15.48 3.64 0.14
CA LEU A 157 15.97 4.88 0.74
C LEU A 157 15.11 6.11 0.34
N ALA A 158 14.52 6.09 -0.85
CA ALA A 158 13.62 7.15 -1.32
C ALA A 158 12.25 7.12 -0.60
N ASP A 159 11.81 5.96 -0.13
CA ASP A 159 10.58 5.77 0.64
C ASP A 159 10.85 4.94 1.91
N PRO A 160 11.39 5.56 2.97
CA PRO A 160 11.75 4.86 4.21
C PRO A 160 10.52 4.35 5.00
N ASP A 161 9.31 4.82 4.67
CA ASP A 161 8.07 4.37 5.28
C ASP A 161 7.69 2.97 4.79
N TRP A 162 7.96 2.65 3.51
CA TRP A 162 7.57 1.37 2.92
C TRP A 162 8.17 0.15 3.65
N PRO A 163 9.48 0.08 3.92
CA PRO A 163 10.07 -1.00 4.71
C PRO A 163 9.39 -1.25 6.06
N ARG A 164 9.06 -0.17 6.78
CA ARG A 164 8.40 -0.24 8.09
C ARG A 164 6.97 -0.75 7.96
N LEU A 165 6.22 -0.21 7.00
CA LEU A 165 4.86 -0.66 6.69
C LEU A 165 4.83 -2.12 6.28
N PHE A 166 5.79 -2.55 5.46
CA PHE A 166 5.87 -3.93 5.02
C PHE A 166 6.03 -4.89 6.20
N LEU A 167 6.93 -4.59 7.14
CA LEU A 167 7.10 -5.38 8.37
C LEU A 167 5.82 -5.43 9.21
N GLU A 168 5.10 -4.31 9.32
CA GLU A 168 3.78 -4.27 9.97
C GLU A 168 2.77 -5.20 9.27
N PHE A 169 2.67 -5.15 7.94
CA PHE A 169 1.81 -6.05 7.16
C PHE A 169 2.20 -7.52 7.36
N ALA A 170 3.50 -7.83 7.26
CA ALA A 170 4.03 -9.18 7.38
C ALA A 170 3.78 -9.78 8.78
N SER A 171 3.98 -9.01 9.85
CA SER A 171 3.74 -9.44 11.24
C SER A 171 2.26 -9.78 11.52
N ARG A 172 1.36 -9.21 10.71
CA ARG A 172 -0.10 -9.37 10.79
C ARG A 172 -0.66 -10.33 9.73
N SER A 173 0.20 -11.02 8.98
CA SER A 173 -0.17 -12.01 7.95
C SER A 173 -0.97 -13.23 8.48
N ARG A 174 -1.20 -13.33 9.80
CA ARG A 174 -2.19 -14.26 10.37
C ARG A 174 -3.64 -13.90 10.01
N GLU A 175 -3.89 -12.64 9.67
CA GLU A 175 -5.20 -12.16 9.20
C GLU A 175 -5.38 -12.55 7.73
N ARG A 176 -6.44 -13.31 7.44
CA ARG A 176 -6.67 -13.89 6.11
C ARG A 176 -6.60 -12.86 4.97
N GLY A 177 -7.19 -11.69 5.16
CA GLY A 177 -7.20 -10.63 4.13
C GLY A 177 -5.80 -10.07 3.80
N LEU A 178 -4.89 -10.00 4.78
CA LEU A 178 -3.49 -9.61 4.59
C LEU A 178 -2.69 -10.77 3.98
N GLN A 179 -2.90 -11.97 4.51
CA GLN A 179 -2.23 -13.20 4.06
C GLN A 179 -2.44 -13.43 2.56
N GLU A 180 -3.68 -13.36 2.09
CA GLU A 180 -4.04 -13.59 0.69
C GLU A 180 -3.39 -12.55 -0.24
N ARG A 181 -3.34 -11.27 0.17
CA ARG A 181 -2.72 -10.19 -0.60
C ARG A 181 -1.21 -10.35 -0.72
N LEU A 182 -0.54 -10.60 0.41
CA LEU A 182 0.91 -10.83 0.44
C LEU A 182 1.28 -12.09 -0.34
N ALA A 183 0.53 -13.19 -0.16
CA ALA A 183 0.75 -14.42 -0.91
C ALA A 183 0.58 -14.21 -2.42
N GLY A 184 -0.43 -13.44 -2.85
CA GLY A 184 -0.63 -13.07 -4.25
C GLY A 184 0.52 -12.22 -4.81
N TYR A 185 1.01 -11.24 -4.03
CA TYR A 185 2.18 -10.44 -4.40
C TYR A 185 3.43 -11.30 -4.60
N TYR A 186 3.79 -12.14 -3.62
CA TYR A 186 4.96 -13.01 -3.72
C TYR A 186 4.82 -14.06 -4.83
N LEU A 187 3.61 -14.57 -5.09
CA LEU A 187 3.36 -15.48 -6.20
C LEU A 187 3.68 -14.79 -7.54
N ALA A 188 3.16 -13.59 -7.77
CA ALA A 188 3.37 -12.84 -9.01
C ALA A 188 4.86 -12.53 -9.25
N ILE A 189 5.57 -12.07 -8.21
CA ILE A 189 7.02 -11.81 -8.29
C ILE A 189 7.79 -13.10 -8.57
N ARG A 190 7.47 -14.19 -7.87
CA ARG A 190 8.14 -15.48 -8.05
C ARG A 190 7.93 -16.05 -9.45
N GLU A 191 6.73 -15.94 -10.01
CA GLU A 191 6.44 -16.38 -11.39
C GLU A 191 7.24 -15.59 -12.42
N ALA A 192 7.29 -14.25 -12.27
CA ALA A 192 8.07 -13.39 -13.15
C ALA A 192 9.57 -13.70 -13.08
N LEU A 193 10.14 -13.82 -11.87
CA LEU A 193 11.55 -14.17 -11.67
C LEU A 193 11.86 -15.56 -12.21
N SER A 194 11.03 -16.56 -11.91
CA SER A 194 11.24 -17.93 -12.38
C SER A 194 11.22 -18.02 -13.91
N THR A 195 10.37 -17.23 -14.56
CA THR A 195 10.31 -17.14 -16.02
C THR A 195 11.58 -16.53 -16.58
N GLU A 196 12.07 -15.44 -16.00
CA GLU A 196 13.32 -14.81 -16.44
C GLU A 196 14.53 -15.72 -16.19
N ILE A 197 14.62 -16.37 -15.03
CA ILE A 197 15.69 -17.33 -14.73
C ILE A 197 15.72 -18.47 -15.76
N LYS A 198 14.56 -19.02 -16.14
CA LYS A 198 14.46 -20.06 -17.19
C LYS A 198 14.95 -19.56 -18.55
N ARG A 199 14.62 -18.32 -18.93
CA ARG A 199 15.13 -17.69 -20.16
C ARG A 199 16.65 -17.61 -20.11
N MET A 200 17.21 -17.13 -18.99
CA MET A 200 18.65 -17.01 -18.79
C MET A 200 19.39 -18.35 -18.77
N GLN A 201 18.77 -19.41 -18.24
CA GLN A 201 19.29 -20.77 -18.31
C GLN A 201 19.35 -21.28 -19.77
N ALA A 202 18.32 -21.01 -20.57
CA ALA A 202 18.30 -21.39 -21.99
C ALA A 202 19.38 -20.66 -22.81
N GLU A 203 19.79 -19.46 -22.38
CA GLU A 203 20.88 -18.68 -22.96
C GLU A 203 22.27 -19.03 -22.39
N GLY A 204 22.34 -19.98 -21.45
CA GLY A 204 23.59 -20.37 -20.80
C GLY A 204 24.17 -19.31 -19.87
N LEU A 205 23.37 -18.33 -19.45
CA LEU A 205 23.79 -17.26 -18.53
C LEU A 205 23.70 -17.68 -17.06
N ILE A 206 22.84 -18.64 -16.73
CA ILE A 206 22.68 -19.23 -15.39
C ILE A 206 22.79 -20.75 -15.52
N ALA A 207 23.32 -21.43 -14.50
CA ALA A 207 23.41 -22.88 -14.46
C ALA A 207 22.03 -23.55 -14.59
N SER A 208 21.94 -24.57 -15.45
CA SER A 208 20.68 -25.25 -15.80
C SER A 208 20.22 -26.27 -14.76
N ASP A 209 21.08 -26.65 -13.81
CA ASP A 209 20.80 -27.59 -12.72
C ASP A 209 20.18 -26.93 -11.48
N ILE A 210 20.04 -25.60 -11.48
CA ILE A 210 19.42 -24.85 -10.40
C ILE A 210 17.90 -24.76 -10.63
N ASP A 211 17.11 -25.06 -9.60
CA ASP A 211 15.66 -24.84 -9.62
C ASP A 211 15.35 -23.32 -9.69
N PRO A 212 14.70 -22.83 -10.77
CA PRO A 212 14.35 -21.42 -10.93
C PRO A 212 13.47 -20.89 -9.80
N VAL A 213 12.59 -21.74 -9.25
CA VAL A 213 11.67 -21.36 -8.18
C VAL A 213 12.44 -21.15 -6.88
N ALA A 214 13.39 -22.04 -6.57
CA ALA A 214 14.25 -21.91 -5.39
C ALA A 214 15.12 -20.65 -5.45
N LEU A 215 15.70 -20.35 -6.62
CA LEU A 215 16.52 -19.15 -6.81
C LEU A 215 15.68 -17.86 -6.70
N ALA A 216 14.46 -17.85 -7.24
CA ALA A 216 13.52 -16.74 -7.09
C ALA A 216 13.15 -16.49 -5.61
N ILE A 217 12.88 -17.56 -4.83
CA ILE A 217 12.59 -17.45 -3.40
C ILE A 217 13.80 -16.93 -2.62
N LEU A 218 15.00 -17.46 -2.91
CA LEU A 218 16.23 -17.00 -2.26
C LEU A 218 16.44 -15.49 -2.50
N TYR A 219 16.22 -15.04 -3.73
CA TYR A 219 16.35 -13.63 -4.08
C TYR A 219 15.38 -12.74 -3.29
N THR A 220 14.09 -13.08 -3.25
CA THR A 220 13.10 -12.28 -2.51
C THR A 220 13.36 -12.33 -1.01
N ALA A 221 13.71 -13.50 -0.45
CA ALA A 221 14.02 -13.64 0.97
C ALA A 221 15.25 -12.82 1.38
N MET A 222 16.27 -12.74 0.51
CA MET A 222 17.43 -11.90 0.72
C MET A 222 17.05 -10.41 0.77
N LEU A 223 16.21 -9.95 -0.16
CA LEU A 223 15.74 -8.56 -0.17
C LEU A 223 14.93 -8.21 1.09
N ASP A 224 14.00 -9.09 1.48
CA ASP A 224 13.18 -8.90 2.68
C ASP A 224 14.05 -8.84 3.94
N GLY A 225 15.02 -9.76 4.07
CA GLY A 225 15.94 -9.77 5.21
C GLY A 225 16.87 -8.56 5.24
N LEU A 226 17.29 -8.03 4.10
CA LEU A 226 18.09 -6.81 4.03
C LEU A 226 17.29 -5.56 4.38
N MET A 227 16.04 -5.52 3.93
CA MET A 227 15.10 -4.47 4.30
C MET A 227 14.87 -4.46 5.82
N GLU A 228 14.65 -5.63 6.42
CA GLU A 228 14.55 -5.78 7.88
C GLU A 228 15.83 -5.33 8.59
N ALA A 229 17.00 -5.80 8.16
CA ALA A 229 18.29 -5.44 8.75
C ALA A 229 18.54 -3.91 8.69
N TRP A 230 18.20 -3.27 7.57
CA TRP A 230 18.29 -1.82 7.41
C TRP A 230 17.32 -1.06 8.32
N VAL A 231 16.09 -1.52 8.48
CA VAL A 231 15.13 -0.90 9.42
C VAL A 231 15.64 -0.96 10.87
N ILE A 232 16.33 -2.04 11.24
CA ILE A 232 16.87 -2.27 12.59
C ILE A 232 18.14 -1.44 12.86
N ASP A 233 19.11 -1.42 11.93
CA ASP A 233 20.37 -0.66 12.08
C ASP A 233 20.68 0.16 10.81
N PRO A 234 19.91 1.25 10.56
CA PRO A 234 20.09 2.08 9.36
C PRO A 234 21.39 2.89 9.35
N VAL A 235 22.12 2.92 10.47
CA VAL A 235 23.41 3.62 10.59
C VAL A 235 24.55 2.74 10.08
N ARG A 236 24.51 1.43 10.35
CA ARG A 236 25.57 0.51 9.97
C ARG A 236 25.28 -0.28 8.71
N ILE A 237 24.01 -0.46 8.37
CA ILE A 237 23.59 -1.18 7.16
C ILE A 237 23.38 -0.14 6.05
N ASP A 238 24.22 -0.20 5.02
CA ASP A 238 24.13 0.60 3.80
C ASP A 238 23.80 -0.33 2.62
N PRO A 239 22.52 -0.54 2.28
CA PRO A 239 22.13 -1.51 1.26
C PRO A 239 22.77 -1.22 -0.11
N PRO A 240 22.80 0.03 -0.64
CA PRO A 240 23.53 0.34 -1.87
C PRO A 240 25.00 -0.13 -1.86
N ALA A 241 25.73 0.04 -0.75
CA ALA A 241 27.11 -0.42 -0.65
C ALA A 241 27.26 -1.95 -0.68
N LEU A 242 26.20 -2.69 -0.32
CA LEU A 242 26.17 -4.16 -0.31
C LEU A 242 25.82 -4.79 -1.67
N ALA A 243 25.21 -4.02 -2.60
CA ALA A 243 24.68 -4.54 -3.86
C ALA A 243 25.68 -5.38 -4.66
N SER A 244 26.89 -4.86 -4.91
CA SER A 244 27.93 -5.56 -5.67
C SER A 244 28.42 -6.83 -5.00
N SER A 245 28.53 -6.82 -3.67
CA SER A 245 28.98 -7.98 -2.89
C SER A 245 27.93 -9.09 -2.88
N LEU A 246 26.65 -8.74 -2.69
CA LEU A 246 25.53 -9.67 -2.72
C LEU A 246 25.33 -10.26 -4.11
N ALA A 247 25.41 -9.44 -5.16
CA ALA A 247 25.33 -9.91 -6.54
C ALA A 247 26.44 -10.93 -6.85
N ARG A 248 27.67 -10.69 -6.35
CA ARG A 248 28.78 -11.64 -6.49
C ARG A 248 28.52 -12.96 -5.76
N LEU A 249 28.01 -12.91 -4.52
CA LEU A 249 27.71 -14.12 -3.74
C LEU A 249 26.62 -14.96 -4.40
N LEU A 250 25.54 -14.34 -4.86
CA LEU A 250 24.48 -15.02 -5.61
C LEU A 250 25.02 -15.59 -6.93
N TRP A 251 25.84 -14.84 -7.65
CA TRP A 251 26.44 -15.31 -8.90
C TRP A 251 27.37 -16.51 -8.70
N GLN A 252 28.19 -16.53 -7.64
CA GLN A 252 29.08 -17.65 -7.37
C GLN A 252 28.33 -18.98 -7.21
N GLY A 253 27.12 -18.93 -6.65
CA GLY A 253 26.23 -20.09 -6.56
C GLY A 253 25.44 -20.39 -7.84
N ALA A 254 25.26 -19.40 -8.73
CA ALA A 254 24.40 -19.50 -9.91
C ALA A 254 25.13 -19.63 -11.26
N ARG A 255 26.45 -19.45 -11.28
CA ARG A 255 27.25 -19.47 -12.51
C ARG A 255 27.21 -20.85 -13.19
N PRO A 256 27.15 -20.91 -14.53
CA PRO A 256 27.29 -22.16 -15.26
C PRO A 256 28.57 -22.90 -14.87
N ASN A 257 28.47 -24.21 -14.65
CA ASN A 257 29.64 -25.03 -14.42
C ASN A 257 30.22 -25.46 -15.78
N PRO A 258 31.46 -25.07 -16.13
CA PRO A 258 32.06 -25.44 -17.42
C PRO A 258 32.41 -26.94 -17.54
N SER A 259 32.13 -27.73 -16.50
CA SER A 259 32.50 -29.16 -16.40
C SER A 259 31.32 -30.13 -16.46
N LEU A 260 30.12 -29.67 -16.85
CA LEU A 260 28.93 -30.49 -17.10
C LEU A 260 28.45 -30.31 -18.55
#